data_AF-A0A2J7ZQS5-F1
#
_entry.id   AF-A0A2J7ZQS5-F1
#
_cell.length_a   1.000
_cell.length_b   1.000
_cell.length_c   1.000
_cell.angle_alpha   90.00
_cell.angle_beta   90.00
_cell.angle_gamma   90.00
#
_symmetry.space_group_name_H-M   'P 1'
#
loop_
_entity.id
_entity.type
_entity.pdbx_description
1 polymer ?
#
loop_
_entity_poly.entity_id
_entity_poly.type
_entity_poly.pdbx_seq_one_letter_code
_entity_poly.pdbx_strand_id
1 'polypeptide(L)'
;MFRRWQKDAVGKYRTLESFNTFLARLSPISGPAALGACDPADLYAVLSVLHSKGRNPQLQVNNDPGFYYFVTDAAQPAECDGPAPAPSGRGDGGACAAAPGSPNASLRREAVVPVSSKSLQLTTDTLNKFFQLEAHPHVSHILLATVDDDGSVSLVRVFNYVQPPFEGPETLPPLEAEGGGVGGESDDD
;
A
#
# COMPACT_ATOMS: atom_id res chain seq x y z
N MET A 1 5.28 -4.24 30.43
CA MET A 1 5.47 -3.88 29.01
C MET A 1 4.25 -3.07 28.58
N PHE A 2 4.36 -1.74 28.57
CA PHE A 2 3.21 -0.85 28.37
C PHE A 2 2.82 -0.78 26.89
N ARG A 3 1.59 -1.21 26.58
CA ARG A 3 0.98 -1.13 25.25
C ARG A 3 0.94 0.32 24.79
N ARG A 4 1.86 0.72 23.89
CA ARG A 4 1.92 2.06 23.28
C ARG A 4 0.66 2.44 22.47
N TRP A 5 -0.27 1.51 22.25
CA TRP A 5 -1.37 1.62 21.28
C TRP A 5 -2.63 2.32 21.82
N GLN A 6 -2.70 2.63 23.12
CA GLN A 6 -3.93 3.16 23.72
C GLN A 6 -4.02 4.68 23.83
N LYS A 7 -2.95 5.46 23.57
CA LYS A 7 -2.98 6.90 23.89
C LYS A 7 -3.70 7.76 22.83
N ASP A 8 -3.65 7.38 21.55
CA ASP A 8 -4.17 8.21 20.44
C ASP A 8 -5.55 7.80 19.91
N ALA A 9 -6.13 6.72 20.44
CA ALA A 9 -7.33 6.10 19.87
C ALA A 9 -8.53 6.00 20.83
N VAL A 10 -8.43 6.58 22.03
CA VAL A 10 -9.46 6.49 23.10
C VAL A 10 -10.86 6.94 22.64
N GLY A 11 -10.95 7.86 21.67
CA GLY A 11 -12.22 8.28 21.06
C GLY A 11 -12.63 7.51 19.80
N LYS A 12 -11.68 6.86 19.12
CA LYS A 12 -11.87 6.30 17.78
C LYS A 12 -12.51 4.92 17.76
N TYR A 13 -12.63 4.25 18.90
CA TYR A 13 -13.23 2.92 18.99
C TYR A 13 -14.68 2.93 19.47
N ARG A 14 -15.26 4.10 19.79
CA ARG A 14 -16.64 4.18 20.31
C ARG A 14 -17.68 3.67 19.30
N THR A 15 -17.40 3.81 18.01
CA THR A 15 -18.28 3.36 16.92
C THR A 15 -17.87 2.01 16.34
N LEU A 16 -16.79 1.40 16.86
CA LEU A 16 -16.35 0.09 16.41
C LEU A 16 -17.37 -0.95 16.91
N GLU A 17 -17.87 -1.79 16.01
CA GLU A 17 -18.78 -2.88 16.38
C GLU A 17 -18.08 -3.89 17.28
N SER A 18 -18.83 -4.57 18.16
CA SER A 18 -18.25 -5.59 19.04
C SER A 18 -17.80 -6.82 18.26
N PHE A 19 -16.81 -7.56 18.79
CA PHE A 19 -16.33 -8.80 18.18
C PHE A 19 -17.45 -9.82 17.95
N ASN A 20 -18.37 -9.99 18.90
CA ASN A 20 -19.50 -10.92 18.76
C ASN A 20 -20.46 -10.49 17.64
N THR A 21 -20.71 -9.19 17.50
CA THR A 21 -21.52 -8.63 16.40
C THR A 21 -20.85 -8.87 15.05
N PHE A 22 -19.53 -8.66 14.99
CA PHE A 22 -18.74 -8.93 13.80
C PHE A 22 -18.78 -10.41 13.40
N LEU A 23 -18.56 -11.32 14.36
CA LEU A 23 -18.63 -12.77 14.14
C LEU A 23 -20.00 -13.20 13.58
N ALA A 24 -21.09 -12.64 14.10
CA ALA A 24 -22.45 -12.97 13.65
C ALA A 24 -22.71 -12.60 12.18
N ARG A 25 -21.91 -11.70 11.60
CA ARG A 25 -22.01 -11.29 10.19
C ARG A 25 -21.15 -12.12 9.24
N LEU A 26 -20.19 -12.89 9.76
CA LEU A 26 -19.29 -13.67 8.93
C LEU A 26 -20.06 -14.81 8.27
N SER A 27 -20.09 -14.81 6.94
CA SER A 27 -20.67 -15.90 6.17
C SER A 27 -19.64 -17.02 6.06
N PRO A 28 -19.90 -18.23 6.59
CA PRO A 28 -18.89 -19.28 6.64
C PRO A 28 -18.40 -19.63 5.24
N ILE A 29 -17.11 -19.38 5.00
CA ILE A 29 -16.42 -19.85 3.79
C ILE A 29 -16.09 -21.31 4.02
N SER A 30 -16.82 -22.19 3.36
CA SER A 30 -16.64 -23.65 3.47
C SER A 30 -16.31 -24.21 2.10
N GLY A 31 -15.19 -24.90 1.98
CA GLY A 31 -14.82 -25.58 0.74
C GLY A 31 -13.33 -25.94 0.70
N PRO A 32 -12.93 -26.90 -0.15
CA PRO A 32 -11.53 -27.28 -0.31
C PRO A 32 -10.66 -26.17 -0.92
N ALA A 33 -11.29 -25.16 -1.53
CA ALA A 33 -10.61 -24.03 -2.14
C ALA A 33 -10.35 -22.88 -1.16
N ALA A 34 -10.96 -22.88 0.04
CA ALA A 34 -10.83 -21.79 0.99
C ALA A 34 -9.36 -21.61 1.41
N LEU A 35 -8.84 -20.40 1.22
CA LEU A 35 -7.42 -20.12 1.40
C LEU A 35 -6.97 -20.11 2.86
N GLY A 36 -7.91 -20.08 3.81
CA GLY A 36 -7.59 -20.09 5.25
C GLY A 36 -6.58 -19.02 5.66
N ALA A 37 -6.58 -17.87 4.97
CA ALA A 37 -5.51 -16.88 5.08
C ALA A 37 -5.42 -16.23 6.48
N CYS A 38 -6.54 -16.19 7.19
CA CYS A 38 -6.67 -15.58 8.52
C CYS A 38 -7.81 -16.24 9.30
N ASP A 39 -7.76 -16.12 10.62
CA ASP A 39 -8.87 -16.49 11.49
C ASP A 39 -9.82 -15.30 11.75
N PRO A 40 -10.98 -15.52 12.40
CA PRO A 40 -11.90 -14.42 12.70
C PRO A 40 -11.33 -13.34 13.63
N ALA A 41 -10.37 -13.69 14.50
CA ALA A 41 -9.75 -12.72 15.41
C ALA A 41 -8.79 -11.80 14.64
N ASP A 42 -8.02 -12.35 13.70
CA ASP A 42 -7.16 -11.62 12.78
C ASP A 42 -7.97 -10.65 11.92
N LEU A 43 -9.10 -11.11 11.36
CA LEU A 43 -10.03 -10.24 10.62
C LEU A 43 -10.50 -9.04 11.45
N TYR A 44 -10.83 -9.28 12.72
CA TYR A 44 -11.28 -8.23 13.62
C TYR A 44 -10.15 -7.28 14.04
N ALA A 45 -8.92 -7.78 14.18
CA ALA A 45 -7.75 -6.93 14.40
C ALA A 45 -7.54 -5.96 13.23
N VAL A 46 -7.63 -6.45 11.99
CA VAL A 46 -7.56 -5.60 10.79
C VAL A 46 -8.69 -4.59 10.75
N LEU A 47 -9.93 -5.01 11.02
CA LEU A 47 -11.08 -4.10 11.10
C LEU A 47 -10.83 -2.97 12.11
N SER A 48 -10.35 -3.32 13.30
CA SER A 48 -10.05 -2.37 14.38
C SER A 48 -9.00 -1.35 13.93
N VAL A 49 -7.93 -1.80 13.25
CA VAL A 49 -6.88 -0.92 12.76
C VAL A 49 -7.38 -0.02 11.64
N LEU A 50 -8.15 -0.53 10.67
CA LEU A 50 -8.73 0.28 9.58
C LEU A 50 -9.72 1.32 10.13
N HIS A 51 -10.52 0.94 11.12
CA HIS A 51 -11.45 1.84 11.81
C HIS A 51 -10.69 2.95 12.58
N SER A 52 -9.60 2.60 13.28
CA SER A 52 -8.76 3.59 13.99
C SER A 52 -8.10 4.61 13.05
N LYS A 53 -7.91 4.23 11.78
CA LYS A 53 -7.40 5.07 10.69
C LYS A 53 -8.50 5.83 9.95
N GLY A 54 -9.78 5.65 10.32
CA GLY A 54 -10.91 6.36 9.70
C GLY A 54 -11.17 5.97 8.25
N ARG A 55 -10.79 4.75 7.83
CA ARG A 55 -10.85 4.32 6.42
C ARG A 55 -12.16 3.65 5.99
N ASN A 56 -13.22 3.75 6.79
CA ASN A 56 -14.56 3.18 6.51
C ASN A 56 -14.54 1.76 5.91
N PRO A 57 -13.94 0.77 6.59
CA PRO A 57 -13.75 -0.56 6.03
C PRO A 57 -15.09 -1.27 5.77
N GLN A 58 -15.24 -1.85 4.58
CA GLN A 58 -16.36 -2.71 4.19
C GLN A 58 -15.87 -4.13 3.98
N LEU A 59 -16.34 -5.05 4.82
CA LEU A 59 -16.04 -6.47 4.67
C LEU A 59 -16.71 -7.02 3.41
N GLN A 60 -15.93 -7.69 2.58
CA GLN A 60 -16.40 -8.45 1.43
C GLN A 60 -15.88 -9.89 1.51
N VAL A 61 -16.64 -10.79 0.90
CA VAL A 61 -16.28 -12.20 0.73
C VAL A 61 -16.00 -12.45 -0.74
N ASN A 62 -14.90 -13.13 -1.00
CA ASN A 62 -14.57 -13.66 -2.31
C ASN A 62 -14.82 -15.16 -2.27
N ASN A 63 -15.82 -15.67 -2.99
CA ASN A 63 -16.23 -17.07 -2.87
C ASN A 63 -15.29 -18.00 -3.63
N ASP A 64 -14.75 -17.53 -4.74
CA ASP A 64 -13.71 -18.20 -5.51
C ASP A 64 -12.56 -17.21 -5.73
N PRO A 65 -11.43 -17.33 -5.00
CA PRO A 65 -10.87 -18.52 -4.35
C PRO A 65 -11.14 -18.67 -2.83
N GLY A 66 -12.19 -18.08 -2.27
CA GLY A 66 -12.61 -18.38 -0.90
C GLY A 66 -11.79 -17.68 0.19
N PHE A 67 -11.90 -16.35 0.28
CA PHE A 67 -11.28 -15.55 1.34
C PHE A 67 -12.07 -14.27 1.65
N TYR A 68 -11.77 -13.64 2.80
CA TYR A 68 -12.32 -12.34 3.17
C TYR A 68 -11.34 -11.22 2.85
N TYR A 69 -11.87 -10.07 2.46
CA TYR A 69 -11.09 -8.84 2.29
C TYR A 69 -11.90 -7.63 2.71
N PHE A 70 -11.22 -6.53 3.00
CA PHE A 70 -11.87 -5.24 3.23
C PHE A 70 -11.69 -4.35 2.02
N VAL A 71 -12.73 -3.63 1.63
CA VAL A 71 -12.62 -2.46 0.76
C VAL A 71 -12.64 -1.23 1.64
N THR A 72 -11.64 -0.37 1.48
CA THR A 72 -11.43 0.75 2.39
C THR A 72 -11.14 2.02 1.60
N ASP A 73 -11.61 3.16 2.10
CA ASP A 73 -11.30 4.45 1.50
C ASP A 73 -9.88 4.88 1.88
N ALA A 74 -9.09 5.24 0.89
CA ALA A 74 -7.79 5.86 1.05
C ALA A 74 -7.88 7.33 0.65
N ALA A 75 -7.49 8.20 1.59
CA ALA A 75 -7.15 9.57 1.23
C ALA A 75 -5.95 9.51 0.29
N GLN A 76 -6.12 9.98 -0.94
CA GLN A 76 -5.01 10.17 -1.85
C GLN A 76 -4.03 11.13 -1.16
N PRO A 77 -2.76 10.77 -0.92
CA PRO A 77 -1.78 11.80 -0.64
C PRO A 77 -1.84 12.75 -1.84
N ALA A 78 -2.05 14.05 -1.60
CA ALA A 78 -2.00 15.02 -2.67
C ALA A 78 -0.64 14.86 -3.37
N GLU A 79 -0.63 14.19 -4.51
CA GLU A 79 0.53 14.19 -5.40
C GLU A 79 0.63 15.65 -5.86
N CYS A 80 1.59 16.38 -5.28
CA CYS A 80 2.08 17.63 -5.84
C CYS A 80 2.82 17.29 -7.14
N ASP A 81 2.08 16.88 -8.16
CA ASP A 81 2.64 16.58 -9.47
C ASP A 81 2.33 17.75 -10.41
N GLY A 82 3.27 18.67 -10.42
CA GLY A 82 3.42 19.66 -11.47
C GLY A 82 4.91 19.98 -11.56
N PRO A 83 5.58 19.75 -12.71
CA PRO A 83 6.94 20.23 -12.89
C PRO A 83 6.94 21.74 -12.68
N ALA A 84 7.84 22.22 -11.83
CA ALA A 84 8.02 23.64 -11.55
C ALA A 84 8.12 24.42 -12.89
N PRO A 85 7.29 25.44 -13.14
CA PRO A 85 7.58 26.36 -14.23
C PRO A 85 8.90 27.06 -13.89
N ALA A 86 9.85 27.00 -14.82
CA ALA A 86 11.16 27.63 -14.72
C ALA A 86 11.03 29.09 -14.23
N PRO A 87 11.92 29.56 -13.33
CA PRO A 87 11.82 30.90 -12.75
C PRO A 87 12.13 31.96 -13.82
N SER A 88 11.08 32.47 -14.44
CA SER A 88 11.15 33.67 -15.27
C SER A 88 10.82 34.87 -14.41
N GLY A 89 11.87 35.53 -13.89
CA GLY A 89 11.92 36.97 -13.65
C GLY A 89 11.03 37.58 -12.55
N ARG A 90 11.71 38.00 -11.46
CA ARG A 90 11.47 39.20 -10.62
C ARG A 90 10.04 39.49 -10.12
N GLY A 91 9.91 39.48 -8.79
CA GLY A 91 9.26 40.58 -8.07
C GLY A 91 8.13 40.20 -7.13
N ASP A 92 8.42 40.41 -5.85
CA ASP A 92 7.51 40.66 -4.72
C ASP A 92 6.67 39.55 -4.08
N GLY A 93 6.75 39.55 -2.75
CA GLY A 93 6.13 38.58 -1.86
C GLY A 93 4.60 38.66 -1.87
N GLY A 94 3.98 37.49 -1.98
CA GLY A 94 2.57 37.29 -1.73
C GLY A 94 2.40 35.86 -1.23
N ALA A 95 1.96 35.74 0.02
CA ALA A 95 1.63 34.47 0.65
C ALA A 95 0.75 33.62 -0.28
N CYS A 96 1.17 32.37 -0.54
CA CYS A 96 0.26 31.35 -1.04
C CYS A 96 -0.78 31.07 0.04
N ALA A 97 -1.83 31.88 0.06
CA ALA A 97 -3.07 31.54 0.72
C ALA A 97 -3.55 30.21 0.11
N ALA A 98 -3.48 29.15 0.91
CA ALA A 98 -4.16 27.90 0.60
C ALA A 98 -5.63 28.24 0.32
N ALA A 99 -6.05 28.09 -0.94
CA ALA A 99 -7.44 28.24 -1.30
C ALA A 99 -8.26 27.19 -0.53
N PRO A 100 -9.28 27.60 0.26
CA PRO A 100 -10.15 26.66 0.92
C PRO A 100 -11.15 26.12 -0.11
N GLY A 101 -11.11 24.81 -0.36
CA GLY A 101 -12.23 24.12 -1.01
C GLY A 101 -11.98 23.55 -2.40
N SER A 102 -11.06 22.59 -2.54
CA SER A 102 -11.25 21.52 -3.53
C SER A 102 -11.98 20.35 -2.85
N PRO A 103 -13.32 20.19 -3.03
CA PRO A 103 -14.09 19.14 -2.35
C PRO A 103 -13.96 17.75 -2.96
N ASN A 104 -13.11 17.55 -3.97
CA ASN A 104 -12.89 16.25 -4.61
C ASN A 104 -11.45 15.79 -4.41
N ALA A 105 -11.06 15.54 -3.15
CA ALA A 105 -10.07 14.49 -2.93
C ALA A 105 -10.74 13.20 -3.42
N SER A 106 -10.39 12.72 -4.61
CA SER A 106 -10.89 11.46 -5.13
C SER A 106 -10.61 10.36 -4.11
N LEU A 107 -11.66 9.87 -3.46
CA LEU A 107 -11.56 8.74 -2.55
C LEU A 107 -11.17 7.51 -3.36
N ARG A 108 -9.92 7.09 -3.22
CA ARG A 108 -9.44 5.86 -3.86
C ARG A 108 -9.84 4.69 -2.99
N ARG A 109 -10.54 3.71 -3.56
CA ARG A 109 -10.83 2.46 -2.85
C ARG A 109 -9.63 1.51 -2.97
N GLU A 110 -9.20 0.98 -1.83
CA GLU A 110 -8.12 0.01 -1.72
C GLU A 110 -8.68 -1.31 -1.19
N ALA A 111 -8.26 -2.43 -1.78
CA ALA A 111 -8.53 -3.75 -1.26
C ALA A 111 -7.46 -4.12 -0.23
N VAL A 112 -7.90 -4.53 0.96
CA VAL A 112 -7.05 -4.97 2.07
C VAL A 112 -7.31 -6.44 2.32
N VAL A 113 -6.30 -7.27 2.16
CA VAL A 113 -6.38 -8.73 2.35
C VAL A 113 -5.71 -9.10 3.68
N PRO A 114 -6.48 -9.55 4.68
CA PRO A 114 -5.95 -10.00 5.96
C PRO A 114 -5.23 -11.35 5.84
N VAL A 115 -4.03 -11.43 6.39
CA VAL A 115 -3.23 -12.64 6.46
C VAL A 115 -2.66 -12.79 7.86
N SER A 116 -2.85 -13.96 8.46
CA SER A 116 -2.20 -14.31 9.73
C SER A 116 -0.69 -14.48 9.53
N SER A 117 0.14 -13.97 10.43
CA SER A 117 1.59 -14.24 10.39
C SER A 117 1.90 -15.72 10.59
N LYS A 118 0.96 -16.48 11.18
CA LYS A 118 1.01 -17.94 11.30
C LYS A 118 0.65 -18.68 10.00
N SER A 119 0.18 -17.98 8.96
CA SER A 119 -0.21 -18.61 7.72
C SER A 119 1.02 -19.11 6.97
N LEU A 120 1.19 -20.44 6.94
CA LEU A 120 2.23 -21.10 6.14
C LEU A 120 1.86 -21.23 4.66
N GLN A 121 0.68 -20.74 4.27
CA GLN A 121 0.10 -20.91 2.93
C GLN A 121 0.37 -19.73 1.99
N LEU A 122 1.21 -18.77 2.40
CA LEU A 122 1.58 -17.61 1.59
C LEU A 122 2.60 -18.01 0.51
N THR A 123 2.11 -18.64 -0.56
CA THR A 123 2.87 -18.92 -1.78
C THR A 123 2.56 -17.88 -2.86
N THR A 124 3.38 -17.84 -3.92
CA THR A 124 3.10 -17.01 -5.10
C THR A 124 1.71 -17.31 -5.70
N ASP A 125 1.29 -18.58 -5.72
CA ASP A 125 -0.03 -18.97 -6.20
C ASP A 125 -1.16 -18.39 -5.34
N THR A 126 -1.00 -18.42 -4.01
CA THR A 126 -1.96 -17.82 -3.08
C THR A 126 -2.00 -16.30 -3.23
N LEU A 127 -0.85 -15.64 -3.43
CA LEU A 127 -0.78 -14.21 -3.70
C LEU A 127 -1.49 -13.84 -5.00
N ASN A 128 -1.29 -14.61 -6.08
CA ASN A 128 -2.01 -14.41 -7.34
C ASN A 128 -3.52 -14.53 -7.17
N LYS A 129 -3.97 -15.48 -6.35
CA LYS A 129 -5.38 -15.65 -5.99
C LYS A 129 -5.95 -14.45 -5.24
N PHE A 130 -5.18 -13.75 -4.42
CA PHE A 130 -5.64 -12.53 -3.75
C PHE A 130 -5.96 -11.36 -4.69
N PHE A 131 -5.40 -11.37 -5.91
CA PHE A 131 -5.73 -10.37 -6.95
C PHE A 131 -7.02 -10.70 -7.71
N GLN A 132 -7.58 -11.91 -7.56
CA GLN A 132 -8.81 -12.34 -8.21
C GLN A 132 -10.05 -11.87 -7.45
N LEU A 133 -10.19 -10.56 -7.23
CA LEU A 133 -11.27 -9.99 -6.42
C LEU A 133 -12.58 -9.89 -7.23
N GLU A 134 -13.64 -10.60 -6.82
CA GLU A 134 -14.96 -10.58 -7.48
C GLU A 134 -15.51 -9.16 -7.70
N ALA A 135 -15.43 -8.29 -6.70
CA ALA A 135 -15.94 -6.92 -6.82
C ALA A 135 -15.04 -5.99 -7.66
N HIS A 136 -13.76 -6.34 -7.82
CA HIS A 136 -12.74 -5.48 -8.42
C HIS A 136 -11.75 -6.29 -9.29
N PRO A 137 -12.16 -6.72 -10.50
CA PRO A 137 -11.38 -7.65 -11.34
C PRO A 137 -10.10 -7.07 -11.97
N HIS A 138 -9.83 -5.77 -11.81
CA HIS A 138 -8.69 -5.08 -12.43
C HIS A 138 -7.82 -4.31 -11.42
N VAL A 139 -7.61 -4.89 -10.24
CA VAL A 139 -6.83 -4.25 -9.19
C VAL A 139 -5.33 -4.37 -9.48
N SER A 140 -4.67 -3.23 -9.61
CA SER A 140 -3.22 -3.15 -9.85
C SER A 140 -2.38 -3.43 -8.59
N HIS A 141 -2.97 -3.24 -7.41
CA HIS A 141 -2.30 -3.43 -6.13
C HIS A 141 -3.29 -3.73 -5.00
N ILE A 142 -2.88 -4.54 -4.04
CA ILE A 142 -3.61 -4.81 -2.81
C ILE A 142 -2.79 -4.36 -1.60
N LEU A 143 -3.45 -4.13 -0.47
CA LEU A 143 -2.80 -4.00 0.82
C LEU A 143 -2.87 -5.34 1.54
N LEU A 144 -1.73 -5.99 1.72
CA LEU A 144 -1.63 -7.17 2.57
C LEU A 144 -1.57 -6.72 4.04
N ALA A 145 -2.55 -7.12 4.83
CA ALA A 145 -2.60 -6.83 6.25
C ALA A 145 -2.11 -8.04 7.04
N THR A 146 -0.84 -8.05 7.43
CA THR A 146 -0.25 -9.14 8.20
C THR A 146 -0.54 -8.93 9.68
N VAL A 147 -1.19 -9.91 10.30
CA VAL A 147 -1.56 -9.87 11.72
C VAL A 147 -0.60 -10.73 12.53
N ASP A 148 0.09 -10.13 13.49
CA ASP A 148 1.00 -10.83 14.38
C ASP A 148 0.31 -11.38 15.63
N ASP A 149 0.98 -12.27 16.36
CA ASP A 149 0.44 -12.97 17.54
C ASP A 149 0.03 -12.05 18.69
N ASP A 150 0.58 -10.84 18.73
CA ASP A 150 0.24 -9.82 19.71
C ASP A 150 -0.99 -8.97 19.32
N GLY A 151 -1.60 -9.27 18.16
CA GLY A 151 -2.71 -8.54 17.57
C GLY A 151 -2.28 -7.26 16.84
N SER A 152 -0.99 -7.06 16.61
CA SER A 152 -0.51 -5.97 15.77
C SER A 152 -0.76 -6.25 14.29
N VAL A 153 -1.02 -5.21 13.52
CA VAL A 153 -1.32 -5.30 12.08
C VAL A 153 -0.36 -4.42 11.31
N SER A 154 0.41 -5.03 10.42
CA SER A 154 1.26 -4.34 9.46
C SER A 154 0.59 -4.33 8.09
N LEU A 155 0.62 -3.18 7.40
CA LEU A 155 0.05 -3.03 6.06
C LEU A 155 1.18 -2.92 5.04
N VAL A 156 1.25 -3.87 4.11
CA VAL A 156 2.23 -3.90 3.03
C VAL A 156 1.51 -3.76 1.70
N ARG A 157 1.97 -2.85 0.84
CA ARG A 157 1.40 -2.71 -0.50
C ARG A 157 2.08 -3.70 -1.44
N VAL A 158 1.26 -4.51 -2.12
CA VAL A 158 1.71 -5.53 -3.08
C VAL A 158 1.13 -5.18 -4.44
N PHE A 159 1.97 -5.17 -5.47
CA PHE A 159 1.60 -4.82 -6.84
C PHE A 159 1.52 -6.06 -7.72
N ASN A 160 0.56 -6.07 -8.64
CA ASN A 160 0.39 -7.14 -9.64
C ASN A 160 1.23 -6.87 -10.89
N TYR A 161 2.49 -6.50 -10.71
CA TYR A 161 3.46 -6.39 -11.79
C TYR A 161 4.87 -6.60 -11.23
N VAL A 162 5.74 -7.15 -12.07
CA VAL A 162 7.17 -7.22 -11.78
C VAL A 162 7.72 -5.84 -12.05
N GLN A 163 8.19 -5.15 -11.01
CA GLN A 163 9.00 -3.96 -11.21
C GLN A 163 10.31 -4.42 -11.86
N PRO A 164 10.67 -3.95 -13.08
CA PRO A 164 11.96 -4.27 -13.65
C PRO A 164 13.06 -3.84 -12.66
N PRO A 165 14.18 -4.56 -12.59
CA PRO A 165 15.31 -4.12 -11.77
C PRO A 165 15.60 -2.67 -12.16
N PHE A 166 15.75 -1.82 -11.14
CA PHE A 166 16.09 -0.43 -11.35
C PHE A 166 17.46 -0.42 -12.04
N GLU A 167 17.49 -0.20 -13.35
CA GLU A 167 18.72 0.19 -14.03
C GLU A 167 19.04 1.58 -13.49
N GLY A 168 19.87 1.61 -12.44
CA GLY A 168 20.49 2.85 -11.99
C GLY A 168 21.26 3.49 -13.15
N PRO A 169 21.59 4.79 -13.06
CA PRO A 169 22.29 5.53 -14.11
C PRO A 169 23.75 5.07 -14.35
N GLU A 170 24.12 3.83 -14.02
CA GLU A 170 25.46 3.27 -14.25
C GLU A 170 25.69 2.77 -15.67
N THR A 171 24.73 2.91 -16.59
CA THR A 171 25.00 2.90 -18.03
C THR A 171 25.45 4.29 -18.50
N LEU A 172 26.43 4.88 -17.79
CA LEU A 172 27.25 5.90 -18.42
C LEU A 172 28.01 5.18 -19.55
N PRO A 173 27.89 5.65 -20.81
CA PRO A 173 28.75 5.13 -21.87
C PRO A 173 30.20 5.28 -21.40
N PRO A 174 31.07 4.29 -21.68
CA PRO A 174 32.49 4.44 -21.35
C PRO A 174 32.94 5.76 -21.95
N LEU A 175 33.44 6.66 -21.10
CA LEU A 175 34.11 7.87 -21.54
C LEU A 175 35.12 7.41 -22.59
N GLU A 176 34.88 7.80 -23.84
CA GLU A 176 35.81 7.53 -24.93
C GLU A 176 37.17 7.99 -24.44
N ALA A 177 38.16 7.10 -24.48
CA ALA A 177 39.53 7.47 -24.20
C ALA A 177 39.88 8.57 -25.21
N GLU A 178 39.91 9.81 -24.74
CA GLU A 178 40.31 10.96 -25.54
C GLU A 178 41.68 10.63 -26.12
N GLY A 179 41.69 10.34 -27.42
CA GLY A 179 42.91 10.21 -28.19
C GLY A 179 43.63 11.55 -28.13
N GLY A 180 44.69 11.60 -27.33
CA GLY A 180 45.44 12.82 -27.07
C GLY A 180 46.94 12.58 -27.11
N GLY A 181 47.49 12.64 -28.32
CA GLY A 181 48.85 13.17 -28.53
C GLY A 181 50.02 12.21 -28.33
N VAL A 182 50.36 11.49 -29.40
CA VAL A 182 51.76 11.12 -29.66
C VAL A 182 52.53 12.42 -29.91
N GLY A 183 53.18 12.95 -28.88
CA GLY A 183 54.14 14.05 -29.00
C GLY A 183 55.53 13.47 -29.20
N GLY A 184 55.95 13.34 -30.47
CA GLY A 184 57.31 12.95 -30.83
C GLY A 184 58.31 14.02 -30.41
N GLU A 185 59.19 13.67 -29.49
CA GLU A 185 60.45 14.36 -29.28
C GLU A 185 61.36 14.02 -30.46
N SER A 186 61.58 15.01 -31.33
CA SER A 186 62.60 14.99 -32.38
C SER A 186 63.77 15.84 -31.91
N ASP A 187 64.97 15.28 -32.02
CA ASP A 187 66.27 15.93 -31.88
C ASP A 187 66.35 17.26 -32.67
N ASP A 188 67.04 18.26 -32.11
CA ASP A 188 67.92 19.15 -32.89
C ASP A 188 68.93 19.89 -31.98
N ASP A 189 70.20 19.83 -32.44
CA ASP A 189 71.45 20.57 -32.12
C ASP A 189 72.13 20.48 -30.72
#